data_AF-A0A7W6V6C2-F1
#
_entry.id   AF-A0A7W6V6C2-F1
#
_cell.length_a   1.000
_cell.length_b   1.000
_cell.length_c   1.000
_cell.angle_alpha   90.00
_cell.angle_beta   90.00
_cell.angle_gamma   90.00
#
_symmetry.space_group_name_H-M   'P 1'
#
loop_
_entity.id
_entity.type
_entity.pdbx_description
1 polymer ?
#
loop_
_entity_poly.entity_id
_entity_poly.type
_entity_poly.pdbx_seq_one_letter_code
_entity_poly.pdbx_strand_id
1 'polypeptide(L)'
;MTTRDTATLLEDAADRIADISRADLQIMLRRAALQLRNTGDISMDDDVEKALRDLAGEFGMMRNDTIRYIVREWMEKNTYLPVHQLDEDGDVDGSG
;
A
#
# COMPACT_ATOMS: atom_id res chain seq x y z
N MET A 1 15.48 13.85 -1.96
CA MET A 1 15.78 13.33 -0.62
C MET A 1 16.37 11.94 -0.82
N THR A 2 17.65 11.74 -0.59
CA THR A 2 18.31 10.43 -0.79
C THR A 2 18.01 9.53 0.40
N THR A 3 17.62 8.27 0.16
CA THR A 3 17.25 7.24 1.16
C THR A 3 18.31 7.02 2.26
N ARG A 4 19.54 7.48 2.03
CA ARG A 4 20.66 7.45 2.99
C ARG A 4 20.55 8.48 4.11
N ASP A 5 19.65 9.47 4.03
CA ASP A 5 19.44 10.49 5.07
C ASP A 5 18.43 10.07 6.14
N THR A 6 17.42 9.27 5.80
CA THR A 6 16.32 8.95 6.73
C THR A 6 16.78 8.08 7.90
N ALA A 7 17.69 7.13 7.68
CA ALA A 7 18.23 6.29 8.75
C ALA A 7 19.02 7.11 9.77
N THR A 8 19.90 7.99 9.31
CA THR A 8 20.69 8.91 10.15
C THR A 8 19.81 9.85 10.97
N LEU A 9 18.74 10.38 10.36
CA LEU A 9 17.78 11.24 11.05
C LEU A 9 16.95 10.49 12.11
N LEU A 10 16.66 9.20 11.88
CA LEU A 10 15.96 8.37 12.86
C LEU A 10 16.87 8.01 14.05
N GLU A 11 18.16 7.78 13.79
CA GLU A 11 19.16 7.46 14.81
C GLU A 11 19.42 8.68 15.73
N ASP A 12 19.62 9.88 15.17
CA ASP A 12 19.75 11.12 15.96
C ASP A 12 18.48 11.42 16.78
N ALA A 13 17.29 11.17 16.21
CA ALA A 13 16.03 11.32 16.93
C ALA A 13 15.88 10.29 18.07
N ALA A 14 16.41 9.08 17.91
CA ALA A 14 16.40 8.04 18.93
C ALA A 14 17.33 8.37 20.10
N ASP A 15 18.52 8.90 19.82
CA ASP A 15 19.48 9.32 20.85
C ASP A 15 18.93 10.43 21.76
N ARG A 16 18.07 11.28 21.20
CA ARG A 16 17.46 12.43 21.89
C ARG A 16 16.13 12.11 22.55
N ILE A 17 15.69 10.85 22.54
CA ILE A 17 14.38 10.46 23.08
C ILE A 17 14.28 10.69 24.60
N ALA A 18 15.42 10.61 25.30
CA ALA A 18 15.52 10.87 26.73
C ALA A 18 15.30 12.35 27.09
N ASP A 19 15.52 13.26 26.14
CA ASP A 19 15.34 14.72 26.32
C ASP A 19 13.89 15.16 26.07
N ILE A 20 13.03 14.27 25.60
CA ILE A 20 11.65 14.57 25.21
C ILE A 20 10.69 14.12 26.32
N SER A 21 9.68 14.95 26.62
CA SER A 21 8.64 14.57 27.57
C SER A 21 7.86 13.35 27.07
N ARG A 22 7.41 12.48 27.97
CA ARG A 22 6.60 11.31 27.62
C ARG A 22 5.34 11.69 26.81
N ALA A 23 4.74 12.85 27.11
CA ALA A 23 3.54 13.32 26.42
C ALA A 23 3.86 13.73 24.97
N ASP A 24 4.96 14.45 24.75
CA ASP A 24 5.37 14.89 23.41
C ASP A 24 5.80 13.71 22.54
N LEU A 25 6.50 12.73 23.13
CA LEU A 25 6.85 11.49 22.45
C LEU A 25 5.60 10.72 21.99
N GLN A 26 4.58 10.63 22.84
CA GLN A 26 3.32 9.96 22.46
C GLN A 26 2.61 10.67 21.30
N ILE A 27 2.65 12.00 21.25
CA ILE A 27 2.07 12.77 20.14
C ILE A 27 2.86 12.54 18.85
N MET A 28 4.18 12.56 18.92
CA MET A 28 5.05 12.27 17.77
C MET A 28 4.82 10.86 17.22
N LEU A 29 4.78 9.85 18.07
CA LEU A 29 4.56 8.46 17.65
C LEU A 29 3.18 8.26 17.01
N ARG A 30 2.14 8.91 17.54
CA ARG A 30 0.80 8.89 16.91
C ARG A 30 0.82 9.49 15.51
N ARG A 31 1.51 10.61 15.32
CA ARG A 31 1.64 11.27 14.01
C ARG A 31 2.45 10.43 13.03
N ALA A 32 3.57 9.86 13.47
CA ALA A 32 4.39 8.95 12.67
C ALA A 32 3.60 7.70 12.27
N ALA A 33 2.86 7.08 13.19
CA ALA A 33 2.01 5.93 12.89
C ALA A 33 0.89 6.27 11.89
N LEU A 34 0.28 7.46 12.00
CA LEU A 34 -0.68 7.94 11.01
C LEU A 34 -0.04 8.16 9.64
N GLN A 35 1.16 8.75 9.60
CA GLN A 35 1.94 8.95 8.38
C GLN A 35 2.27 7.60 7.72
N LEU A 36 2.74 6.62 8.50
CA LEU A 36 3.09 5.26 8.05
C LEU A 36 1.88 4.43 7.59
N ARG A 37 0.73 4.61 8.24
CA ARG A 37 -0.53 4.01 7.78
C ARG A 37 -1.00 4.63 6.46
N ASN A 38 -0.65 5.88 6.21
CA ASN A 38 -1.04 6.63 5.02
C ASN A 38 0.03 6.59 3.91
N THR A 39 1.22 6.06 4.18
CA THR A 39 2.22 5.72 3.14
C THR A 39 1.74 4.48 2.38
N GLY A 40 0.69 4.65 1.59
CA GLY A 40 0.21 3.66 0.63
C GLY A 40 0.99 3.70 -0.67
N ASP A 41 2.29 4.00 -0.63
CA ASP A 41 3.10 4.12 -1.84
C ASP A 41 3.95 2.86 -2.01
N ILE A 42 3.63 2.11 -3.06
CA ILE A 42 4.48 1.05 -3.56
C ILE A 42 5.61 1.78 -4.30
N SER A 43 6.82 1.74 -3.73
CA SER A 43 8.01 2.25 -4.41
C SER A 43 8.24 1.40 -5.67
N MET A 44 8.31 2.07 -6.81
CA MET A 44 8.57 1.46 -8.11
C MET A 44 9.84 2.08 -8.68
N ASP A 45 10.53 1.34 -9.56
CA ASP A 45 11.69 1.86 -10.27
C ASP A 45 11.30 3.07 -11.14
N ASP A 46 12.24 3.99 -11.36
CA ASP A 46 11.97 5.28 -12.01
C ASP A 46 11.38 5.13 -13.42
N ASP A 47 11.74 4.08 -14.15
CA ASP A 47 11.22 3.75 -15.47
C ASP A 47 9.77 3.26 -15.42
N VAL A 48 9.45 2.40 -14.44
CA VAL A 48 8.08 1.94 -14.16
C VAL A 48 7.20 3.11 -13.74
N GLU A 49 7.71 3.99 -12.87
CA GLU A 49 7.01 5.19 -12.40
C GLU A 49 6.70 6.14 -13.56
N LYS A 50 7.67 6.30 -14.48
CA LYS A 50 7.49 7.08 -15.70
C LYS A 50 6.39 6.49 -16.59
N ALA A 51 6.45 5.19 -16.86
CA ALA A 51 5.46 4.52 -17.70
C ALA A 51 4.04 4.61 -17.10
N LEU A 52 3.90 4.43 -15.78
CA LEU A 52 2.61 4.56 -15.10
C LEU A 52 2.06 5.98 -15.12
N ARG A 53 2.92 7.00 -14.97
CA ARG A 53 2.48 8.39 -15.05
C ARG A 53 2.00 8.76 -16.46
N ASP A 54 2.72 8.32 -17.49
CA ASP A 54 2.34 8.59 -18.88
C ASP A 54 1.00 7.90 -19.20
N LEU A 55 0.83 6.64 -18.78
CA LEU A 55 -0.41 5.87 -18.91
C LEU A 55 -1.58 6.47 -18.11
N ALA A 56 -1.33 6.94 -16.88
CA ALA A 56 -2.33 7.62 -16.07
C ALA A 56 -2.82 8.91 -16.75
N GLY A 57 -1.91 9.64 -17.41
CA GLY A 57 -2.23 10.80 -18.23
C GLY A 57 -3.14 10.46 -19.42
N GLU A 58 -2.88 9.35 -20.11
CA GLU A 58 -3.72 8.86 -21.21
C GLU A 58 -5.14 8.49 -20.75
N PHE A 59 -5.26 7.87 -19.58
CA PHE A 59 -6.56 7.51 -19.01
C PHE A 59 -7.26 8.67 -18.27
N GLY A 60 -6.60 9.81 -18.08
CA GLY A 60 -7.12 10.91 -17.25
C GLY A 60 -7.35 10.50 -15.79
N MET A 61 -6.58 9.52 -15.30
CA MET A 61 -6.70 8.95 -13.96
C MET A 61 -5.54 9.41 -13.08
N MET A 62 -5.73 9.35 -11.76
CA MET A 62 -4.61 9.51 -10.84
C MET A 62 -3.75 8.23 -10.86
N ARG A 63 -2.45 8.36 -10.55
CA ARG A 63 -1.50 7.22 -10.50
C ARG A 63 -2.04 6.02 -9.73
N ASN A 64 -2.49 6.26 -8.49
CA ASN A 64 -2.98 5.17 -7.63
C ASN A 64 -4.26 4.52 -8.17
N ASP A 65 -5.12 5.28 -8.85
CA ASP A 65 -6.32 4.74 -9.48
C ASP A 65 -5.96 3.90 -10.72
N THR A 66 -4.94 4.33 -11.46
CA THR A 66 -4.38 3.59 -12.62
C THR A 66 -3.78 2.26 -12.18
N ILE A 67 -3.00 2.24 -11.09
CA ILE A 67 -2.44 1.00 -10.51
C ILE A 67 -3.57 0.05 -10.09
N ARG A 68 -4.58 0.57 -9.36
CA ARG A 68 -5.74 -0.24 -8.93
C ARG A 68 -6.52 -0.80 -10.11
N TYR A 69 -6.68 -0.01 -11.17
CA TYR A 69 -7.35 -0.42 -12.41
C TYR A 69 -6.57 -1.55 -13.10
N ILE A 70 -5.27 -1.38 -13.33
CA ILE A 70 -4.41 -2.39 -13.97
C ILE A 70 -4.44 -3.71 -13.19
N VAL A 71 -4.28 -3.67 -11.87
CA VAL A 71 -4.29 -4.87 -11.04
C VAL A 71 -5.64 -5.57 -11.10
N ARG A 72 -6.75 -4.83 -11.03
CA ARG A 72 -8.10 -5.41 -11.15
C ARG A 72 -8.30 -6.10 -12.49
N GLU A 73 -8.04 -5.38 -13.59
CA GLU A 73 -8.18 -5.92 -14.94
C GLU A 73 -7.29 -7.15 -15.17
N TRP A 74 -6.06 -7.12 -14.64
CA TRP A 74 -5.15 -8.24 -14.72
C TRP A 74 -5.70 -9.46 -13.97
N MET A 75 -6.20 -9.27 -12.75
CA MET A 75 -6.79 -10.35 -11.94
C MET A 75 -8.05 -10.93 -12.59
N GLU A 76 -8.92 -10.09 -13.17
CA GLU A 76 -10.15 -10.51 -13.84
C GLU A 76 -9.85 -11.31 -15.12
N LYS A 77 -8.85 -10.91 -15.91
CA LYS A 77 -8.54 -11.54 -17.19
C LYS A 77 -7.63 -12.77 -17.10
N ASN A 78 -6.85 -12.91 -16.02
CA ASN A 78 -5.83 -13.96 -15.91
C ASN A 78 -6.19 -15.09 -14.93
N THR A 79 -7.42 -15.14 -14.38
CA THR A 79 -7.91 -16.25 -13.54
C THR A 79 -6.96 -16.68 -12.40
N TYR A 80 -6.28 -15.72 -11.76
CA TYR A 80 -5.44 -15.97 -10.58
C TYR A 80 -6.18 -15.77 -9.24
N LEU A 81 -7.49 -15.49 -9.28
CA LEU A 81 -8.39 -15.77 -8.16
C LEU A 81 -9.20 -17.01 -8.56
N PRO A 82 -9.23 -18.09 -7.75
CA PRO A 82 -10.28 -19.08 -7.91
C PRO A 82 -11.59 -18.31 -7.73
N VAL A 83 -12.33 -18.12 -8.81
CA VAL A 83 -13.73 -17.76 -8.73
C VAL A 83 -14.33 -18.86 -7.89
N HIS A 84 -14.54 -18.59 -6.60
CA HIS A 84 -15.43 -19.42 -5.80
C HIS A 84 -16.79 -19.13 -6.40
N GLN A 85 -17.13 -19.86 -7.47
CA GLN A 85 -18.52 -20.16 -7.74
C GLN A 85 -18.92 -20.97 -6.51
N LEU A 86 -19.51 -20.26 -5.54
CA LEU A 86 -20.36 -20.91 -4.58
C LEU A 86 -21.46 -21.51 -5.45
N ASP A 87 -21.35 -22.79 -5.77
CA ASP A 87 -22.48 -23.55 -6.28
C ASP A 87 -23.55 -23.48 -5.20
N GLU A 88 -24.46 -22.51 -5.35
CA GLU A 88 -25.78 -22.50 -4.72
C GLU A 88 -26.59 -23.64 -5.35
N ASP A 89 -26.24 -24.90 -5.04
CA ASP A 89 -27.16 -26.06 -5.11
C ASP A 89 -26.52 -27.34 -4.53
N GLY A 90 -25.93 -27.22 -3.34
CA GLY A 90 -25.66 -28.37 -2.50
C GLY A 90 -26.94 -28.89 -1.84
N ASP A 91 -27.87 -29.43 -2.61
CA ASP A 91 -28.95 -30.28 -2.09
C ASP A 91 -28.31 -31.54 -1.48
N VAL A 92 -28.19 -31.56 -0.15
CA VAL A 92 -27.69 -32.73 0.57
C VAL A 92 -28.85 -33.70 0.76
N ASP A 93 -29.08 -34.56 -0.25
CA ASP A 93 -29.90 -35.76 -0.07
C ASP A 93 -29.15 -36.74 0.86
N GLY A 94 -29.46 -36.63 2.15
CA GLY A 94 -29.00 -37.54 3.18
C GLY A 94 -29.74 -38.87 3.10
N SER A 95 -29.18 -39.80 2.33
CA SER A 95 -29.59 -41.21 2.35
C SER A 95 -28.50 -42.09 2.95
N GLY A 96 -28.80 -42.74 4.09
CA GLY A 96 -28.05 -43.88 4.62
C GLY A 96 -27.60 -43.77 6.07
#